data_AF-A0A661UX33-F1
#
_entry.id   AF-A0A661UX33-F1
#
_cell.length_a   1.000
_cell.length_b   1.000
_cell.length_c   1.000
_cell.angle_alpha   90.00
_cell.angle_beta   90.00
_cell.angle_gamma   90.00
#
_symmetry.space_group_name_H-M   'P 1'
#
loop_
_entity.id
_entity.type
_entity.pdbx_description
1 polymer ?
#
loop_
_entity_poly.entity_id
_entity_poly.type
_entity_poly.pdbx_seq_one_letter_code
_entity_poly.pdbx_strand_id
1 'polypeptide(L)'
;MRIGLHSFSAGPSLEEQLKVAVDAEEAGFDSFWYGHIFGHDALTLAALAATKTKRIELGTAVAQTYARHPFVTAQAALTVQAAAGGRFTLGIGPSHKVLVESMWGIPYEHVAENVREYLSVLRPLLDQGNVAFSGQQYRVAGALQIPDRKPCSVLISALGPMMLRIAGEMADGTLTWLTGPKTVANHIVPRINAAAKEAGRPAPRVGVALPVAVTDDVAAAREAANGLFVMYGQLPNYRRMLDREGAAGPGDVIIAGDEAAVERQIRALADIGATDFVAWAFPVGEDGPASIDRTLAVVKGLIGKI
;
A
#
# COMPACT_ATOMS: atom_id res chain seq x y z
N MET A 1 9.18 13.80 -2.53
CA MET A 1 8.31 12.68 -2.14
C MET A 1 7.18 12.56 -3.14
N ARG A 2 6.83 11.35 -3.59
CA ARG A 2 5.71 11.13 -4.53
C ARG A 2 4.37 11.24 -3.80
N ILE A 3 3.35 11.78 -4.46
CA ILE A 3 2.01 11.97 -3.90
C ILE A 3 1.00 11.13 -4.67
N GLY A 4 0.36 10.20 -3.98
CA GLY A 4 -0.66 9.32 -4.54
C GLY A 4 -1.98 9.35 -3.77
N LEU A 5 -2.97 8.68 -4.36
CA LEU A 5 -4.26 8.44 -3.76
C LEU A 5 -4.49 6.94 -3.55
N HIS A 6 -5.32 6.60 -2.59
CA HIS A 6 -5.80 5.26 -2.32
C HIS A 6 -7.33 5.21 -2.45
N SER A 7 -7.86 4.07 -2.90
CA SER A 7 -9.28 3.75 -2.81
C SER A 7 -9.46 2.32 -2.31
N PHE A 8 -10.41 2.09 -1.42
CA PHE A 8 -10.87 0.73 -1.12
C PHE A 8 -11.72 0.22 -2.28
N SER A 9 -11.50 -1.03 -2.69
CA SER A 9 -12.24 -1.60 -3.82
C SER A 9 -13.71 -1.94 -3.53
N ALA A 10 -14.16 -1.82 -2.28
CA ALA A 10 -15.49 -2.18 -1.81
C ALA A 10 -16.40 -0.94 -1.66
N GLY A 11 -17.64 -1.05 -2.12
CA GLY A 11 -18.65 0.03 -2.08
C GLY A 11 -18.91 0.62 -3.47
N PRO A 12 -17.94 1.33 -4.08
CA PRO A 12 -18.12 1.89 -5.43
C PRO A 12 -18.23 0.82 -6.52
N SER A 13 -19.01 1.12 -7.55
CA SER A 13 -19.13 0.35 -8.78
C SER A 13 -17.81 0.28 -9.53
N LEU A 14 -17.71 -0.68 -10.47
CA LEU A 14 -16.54 -0.79 -11.35
C LEU A 14 -16.26 0.51 -12.10
N GLU A 15 -17.29 1.18 -12.63
CA GLU A 15 -17.11 2.43 -13.38
C GLU A 15 -16.52 3.54 -12.48
N GLU A 16 -17.02 3.68 -11.26
CA GLU A 16 -16.49 4.64 -10.28
C GLU A 16 -15.03 4.32 -9.93
N GLN A 17 -14.69 3.05 -9.70
CA GLN A 17 -13.30 2.61 -9.42
C GLN A 17 -12.32 2.92 -10.56
N LEU A 18 -12.78 2.86 -11.81
CA LEU A 18 -11.97 3.23 -12.97
C LEU A 18 -11.89 4.74 -13.14
N LYS A 19 -13.00 5.45 -12.90
CA LYS A 19 -13.07 6.91 -13.01
C LYS A 19 -12.10 7.58 -12.05
N VAL A 20 -12.06 7.17 -10.79
CA VAL A 20 -11.18 7.79 -9.78
C VAL A 20 -9.69 7.70 -10.13
N ALA A 21 -9.25 6.63 -10.80
CA ALA A 21 -7.86 6.51 -11.25
C ALA A 21 -7.56 7.42 -12.46
N VAL A 22 -8.53 7.62 -13.35
CA VAL A 22 -8.42 8.57 -14.48
C VAL A 22 -8.39 10.00 -13.93
N ASP A 23 -9.32 10.35 -13.05
CA ASP A 23 -9.39 11.66 -12.41
C ASP A 23 -8.09 11.98 -11.65
N ALA A 24 -7.50 10.98 -10.97
CA ALA A 24 -6.21 11.13 -10.29
C ALA A 24 -5.07 11.44 -11.29
N GLU A 25 -5.01 10.77 -12.44
CA GLU A 25 -4.02 11.09 -13.48
C GLU A 25 -4.22 12.48 -14.07
N GLU A 26 -5.46 12.87 -14.34
CA GLU A 26 -5.80 14.20 -14.88
C GLU A 26 -5.48 15.31 -13.88
N ALA A 27 -5.67 15.05 -12.58
CA ALA A 27 -5.26 15.93 -11.50
C ALA A 27 -3.74 15.98 -11.29
N GLY A 28 -2.98 15.07 -11.90
CA GLY A 28 -1.51 15.06 -11.90
C GLY A 28 -0.88 14.24 -10.78
N PHE A 29 -1.63 13.40 -10.06
CA PHE A 29 -1.07 12.56 -9.00
C PHE A 29 -0.02 11.57 -9.54
N ASP A 30 1.00 11.28 -8.72
CA ASP A 30 2.09 10.39 -9.09
C ASP A 30 1.68 8.92 -9.13
N SER A 31 0.74 8.54 -8.25
CA SER A 31 0.29 7.16 -8.11
C SER A 31 -1.17 7.01 -7.64
N PHE A 32 -1.79 5.88 -7.99
CA PHE A 32 -3.11 5.48 -7.51
C PHE A 32 -3.08 4.02 -7.06
N TRP A 33 -3.58 3.76 -5.86
CA TRP A 33 -3.48 2.46 -5.19
C TRP A 33 -4.84 1.85 -4.90
N TYR A 34 -5.08 0.65 -5.43
CA TYR A 34 -6.28 -0.13 -5.17
C TYR A 34 -6.10 -1.01 -3.92
N GLY A 35 -6.84 -0.68 -2.87
CA GLY A 35 -6.97 -1.51 -1.68
C GLY A 35 -7.76 -2.79 -2.01
N HIS A 36 -7.21 -3.95 -1.64
CA HIS A 36 -7.79 -5.24 -1.98
C HIS A 36 -8.31 -5.93 -0.71
N ILE A 37 -9.64 -6.05 -0.58
CA ILE A 37 -10.26 -6.88 0.47
C ILE A 37 -11.63 -7.42 0.03
N PHE A 38 -12.72 -6.70 0.30
CA PHE A 38 -14.10 -7.18 0.13
C PHE A 38 -14.76 -6.77 -1.19
N GLY A 39 -14.07 -5.97 -1.99
CA GLY A 39 -14.61 -5.42 -3.22
C GLY A 39 -14.03 -6.06 -4.46
N HIS A 40 -13.97 -5.26 -5.54
CA HIS A 40 -13.37 -5.70 -6.80
C HIS A 40 -11.90 -6.13 -6.61
N ASP A 41 -11.46 -7.10 -7.42
CA ASP A 41 -10.08 -7.55 -7.44
C ASP A 41 -9.12 -6.44 -7.89
N ALA A 42 -8.16 -6.08 -7.04
CA ALA A 42 -7.26 -4.96 -7.29
C ALA A 42 -6.31 -5.16 -8.49
N LEU A 43 -5.89 -6.40 -8.80
CA LEU A 43 -5.07 -6.64 -10.00
C LEU A 43 -5.88 -6.44 -11.28
N THR A 44 -7.11 -6.92 -11.30
CA THR A 44 -8.06 -6.72 -12.41
C THR A 44 -8.42 -5.25 -12.57
N LEU A 45 -8.69 -4.53 -11.47
CA LEU A 45 -8.90 -3.08 -11.52
C LEU A 45 -7.68 -2.34 -12.08
N ALA A 46 -6.47 -2.67 -11.61
CA ALA A 46 -5.25 -2.07 -12.12
C ALA A 46 -5.05 -2.36 -13.62
N ALA A 47 -5.36 -3.58 -14.10
CA ALA A 47 -5.30 -3.90 -15.53
C ALA A 47 -6.26 -3.04 -16.36
N LEU A 48 -7.50 -2.87 -15.89
CA LEU A 48 -8.51 -2.07 -16.58
C LEU A 48 -8.15 -0.57 -16.55
N ALA A 49 -7.74 -0.04 -15.40
CA ALA A 49 -7.30 1.34 -15.25
C ALA A 49 -6.05 1.63 -16.09
N ALA A 50 -5.14 0.67 -16.25
CA ALA A 50 -3.96 0.79 -17.10
C ALA A 50 -4.32 1.10 -18.56
N THR A 51 -5.43 0.56 -19.07
CA THR A 51 -5.91 0.85 -20.44
C THR A 51 -6.53 2.23 -20.60
N LYS A 52 -6.90 2.89 -19.49
CA LYS A 52 -7.56 4.21 -19.45
C LYS A 52 -6.62 5.34 -19.03
N THR A 53 -5.41 5.02 -18.61
CA THR A 53 -4.41 5.96 -18.08
C THR A 53 -3.10 5.84 -18.86
N LYS A 54 -2.26 6.89 -18.86
CA LYS A 54 -1.03 6.94 -19.66
C LYS A 54 0.23 7.23 -18.86
N ARG A 55 0.13 7.82 -17.67
CA ARG A 55 1.26 8.36 -16.91
C ARG A 55 1.30 7.92 -15.45
N ILE A 56 0.15 7.85 -14.79
CA ILE A 56 0.08 7.57 -13.35
C ILE A 56 0.65 6.17 -13.04
N GLU A 57 1.35 6.03 -11.92
CA GLU A 57 1.69 4.71 -11.39
C GLU A 57 0.43 4.06 -10.81
N LEU A 58 0.14 2.83 -11.19
CA LEU A 58 -0.96 2.05 -10.61
C LEU A 58 -0.38 1.03 -9.65
N GLY A 59 -1.01 0.84 -8.50
CA GLY A 59 -0.54 -0.15 -7.54
C GLY A 59 -1.63 -0.85 -6.77
N THR A 60 -1.27 -1.97 -6.15
CA THR A 60 -2.14 -2.69 -5.21
C THR A 60 -1.74 -2.40 -3.77
N ALA A 61 -2.70 -2.17 -2.88
CA ALA A 61 -2.46 -1.83 -1.47
C ALA A 61 -3.30 -2.68 -0.49
N VAL A 62 -3.11 -4.00 -0.37
CA VAL A 62 -2.18 -4.87 -1.09
C VAL A 62 -2.86 -6.18 -1.46
N ALA A 63 -2.41 -6.82 -2.55
CA ALA A 63 -2.87 -8.16 -2.92
C ALA A 63 -2.41 -9.20 -1.89
N GLN A 64 -3.27 -10.17 -1.55
CA GLN A 64 -3.00 -11.07 -0.42
C GLN A 64 -2.21 -12.30 -0.85
N THR A 65 -1.08 -12.57 -0.19
CA THR A 65 -0.18 -13.68 -0.53
C THR A 65 -0.81 -15.05 -0.29
N TYR A 66 -1.67 -15.18 0.73
CA TYR A 66 -2.35 -16.44 1.05
C TYR A 66 -3.49 -16.78 0.08
N ALA A 67 -4.10 -15.77 -0.56
CA ALA A 67 -5.23 -15.98 -1.47
C ALA A 67 -4.80 -16.40 -2.88
N ARG A 68 -3.54 -16.19 -3.26
CA ARG A 68 -3.04 -16.46 -4.62
C ARG A 68 -1.63 -17.03 -4.61
N HIS A 69 -1.45 -18.17 -5.27
CA HIS A 69 -0.14 -18.79 -5.46
C HIS A 69 0.86 -17.80 -6.12
N PRO A 70 2.13 -17.73 -5.66
CA PRO A 70 3.11 -16.74 -6.14
C PRO A 70 3.35 -16.79 -7.65
N PHE A 71 3.28 -17.98 -8.25
CA PHE A 71 3.39 -18.13 -9.71
C PHE A 71 2.25 -17.42 -10.46
N VAL A 72 1.01 -17.56 -9.98
CA VAL A 72 -0.17 -16.94 -10.59
C VAL A 72 -0.15 -15.43 -10.39
N THR A 73 0.29 -14.97 -9.21
CA THR A 73 0.49 -13.54 -8.94
C THR A 73 1.55 -12.93 -9.86
N ALA A 74 2.66 -13.63 -10.12
CA ALA A 74 3.68 -13.18 -11.06
C ALA A 74 3.11 -13.01 -12.48
N GLN A 75 2.35 -14.01 -12.95
CA GLN A 75 1.70 -13.97 -14.26
C GLN A 75 0.74 -12.77 -14.38
N ALA A 76 -0.13 -12.58 -13.38
CA ALA A 76 -1.07 -11.46 -13.35
C ALA A 76 -0.34 -10.12 -13.30
N ALA A 77 0.67 -9.97 -12.43
CA ALA A 77 1.43 -8.73 -12.30
C ALA A 77 2.17 -8.36 -13.60
N LEU A 78 2.78 -9.33 -14.30
CA LEU A 78 3.42 -9.07 -15.58
C LEU A 78 2.41 -8.70 -16.68
N THR A 79 1.20 -9.25 -16.62
CA THR A 79 0.11 -8.90 -17.54
C THR A 79 -0.35 -7.45 -17.32
N VAL A 80 -0.60 -7.08 -16.06
CA VAL A 80 -0.91 -5.69 -15.69
C VAL A 80 0.23 -4.77 -16.08
N GLN A 81 1.48 -5.19 -15.86
CA GLN A 81 2.65 -4.38 -16.14
C GLN A 81 2.83 -4.10 -17.65
N ALA A 82 2.51 -5.08 -18.50
CA ALA A 82 2.45 -4.90 -19.94
C ALA A 82 1.35 -3.90 -20.33
N ALA A 83 0.14 -4.04 -19.78
CA ALA A 83 -0.97 -3.11 -20.03
C ALA A 83 -0.67 -1.68 -19.56
N ALA A 84 -0.01 -1.54 -18.40
CA ALA A 84 0.40 -0.26 -17.83
C ALA A 84 1.62 0.34 -18.53
N GLY A 85 2.23 -0.37 -19.47
CA GLY A 85 3.44 0.08 -20.14
C GLY A 85 4.62 0.28 -19.20
N GLY A 86 4.69 -0.45 -18.08
CA GLY A 86 5.76 -0.35 -17.08
C GLY A 86 5.40 0.47 -15.82
N ARG A 87 4.16 0.97 -15.72
CA ARG A 87 3.71 1.85 -14.64
C ARG A 87 2.98 1.13 -13.50
N PHE A 88 3.11 -0.19 -13.39
CA PHE A 88 2.48 -0.97 -12.33
C PHE A 88 3.47 -1.34 -11.22
N THR A 89 3.02 -1.16 -9.98
CA THR A 89 3.71 -1.60 -8.76
C THR A 89 2.84 -2.61 -8.01
N LEU A 90 3.36 -3.81 -7.84
CA LEU A 90 2.70 -4.89 -7.12
C LEU A 90 2.93 -4.73 -5.61
N GLY A 91 1.96 -4.16 -4.90
CA GLY A 91 1.95 -4.26 -3.44
C GLY A 91 1.31 -5.57 -2.98
N ILE A 92 2.02 -6.32 -2.14
CA ILE A 92 1.58 -7.59 -1.56
C ILE A 92 1.60 -7.58 -0.03
N GLY A 93 0.82 -8.48 0.58
CA GLY A 93 0.86 -8.66 2.02
C GLY A 93 0.20 -9.94 2.50
N PRO A 94 0.49 -10.37 3.74
CA PRO A 94 -0.03 -11.62 4.26
C PRO A 94 -1.49 -11.54 4.71
N SER A 95 -2.14 -10.37 4.65
CA SER A 95 -3.47 -10.14 5.23
C SER A 95 -3.45 -10.26 6.77
N HIS A 96 -4.57 -10.66 7.37
CA HIS A 96 -4.76 -10.76 8.81
C HIS A 96 -5.29 -12.14 9.19
N LYS A 97 -4.84 -12.68 10.33
CA LYS A 97 -5.20 -14.03 10.81
C LYS A 97 -6.71 -14.29 10.75
N VAL A 98 -7.52 -13.37 11.24
CA VAL A 98 -8.99 -13.50 11.24
C VAL A 98 -9.58 -13.65 9.83
N LEU A 99 -9.05 -12.93 8.84
CA LEU A 99 -9.50 -13.10 7.46
C LEU A 99 -9.00 -14.43 6.88
N VAL A 100 -7.71 -14.72 7.03
CA VAL A 100 -7.11 -15.88 6.38
C VAL A 100 -7.64 -17.20 6.94
N GLU A 101 -7.72 -17.32 8.26
CA GLU A 101 -8.20 -18.55 8.91
C GLU A 101 -9.72 -18.60 8.96
N SER A 102 -10.37 -17.56 9.51
CA SER A 102 -11.81 -17.65 9.82
C SER A 102 -12.69 -17.44 8.59
N MET A 103 -12.25 -16.64 7.60
CA MET A 103 -13.04 -16.36 6.40
C MET A 103 -12.64 -17.24 5.21
N TRP A 104 -11.34 -17.47 5.00
CA TRP A 104 -10.85 -18.23 3.84
C TRP A 104 -10.51 -19.68 4.14
N GLY A 105 -10.44 -20.08 5.43
CA GLY A 105 -10.14 -21.45 5.83
C GLY A 105 -8.70 -21.87 5.56
N ILE A 106 -7.78 -20.91 5.45
CA ILE A 106 -6.36 -21.18 5.15
C ILE A 106 -5.55 -21.08 6.44
N PRO A 107 -4.65 -22.03 6.75
CA PRO A 107 -3.77 -21.92 7.91
C PRO A 107 -2.90 -20.66 7.85
N TYR A 108 -2.85 -19.90 8.95
CA TYR A 108 -2.09 -18.65 9.04
C TYR A 108 -0.95 -18.74 10.06
N GLU A 109 0.01 -19.60 9.71
CA GLU A 109 1.19 -19.88 10.52
C GLU A 109 2.47 -19.48 9.77
N HIS A 110 3.58 -19.36 10.51
CA HIS A 110 4.91 -19.09 9.95
C HIS A 110 4.94 -17.90 8.96
N VAL A 111 4.14 -16.86 9.20
CA VAL A 111 3.86 -15.77 8.24
C VAL A 111 5.12 -15.16 7.61
N ALA A 112 6.17 -14.93 8.40
CA ALA A 112 7.42 -14.38 7.89
C ALA A 112 8.16 -15.37 6.96
N GLU A 113 8.16 -16.66 7.28
CA GLU A 113 8.70 -17.71 6.40
C GLU A 113 7.85 -17.84 5.13
N ASN A 114 6.52 -17.92 5.28
CA ASN A 114 5.60 -17.98 4.14
C ASN A 114 5.84 -16.82 3.18
N VAL A 115 5.92 -15.57 3.67
CA VAL A 115 6.20 -14.43 2.80
C VAL A 115 7.60 -14.52 2.21
N ARG A 116 8.64 -14.85 2.97
CA ARG A 116 10.01 -15.03 2.43
C ARG A 116 10.06 -16.05 1.29
N GLU A 117 9.39 -17.19 1.44
CA GLU A 117 9.33 -18.21 0.39
C GLU A 117 8.47 -17.75 -0.80
N TYR A 118 7.34 -17.09 -0.54
CA TYR A 118 6.51 -16.48 -1.58
C TYR A 118 7.33 -15.56 -2.47
N LEU A 119 8.15 -14.71 -1.86
CA LEU A 119 9.06 -13.80 -2.52
C LEU A 119 10.18 -14.52 -3.28
N SER A 120 10.68 -15.63 -2.73
CA SER A 120 11.70 -16.47 -3.37
C SER A 120 11.17 -17.15 -4.64
N VAL A 121 9.84 -17.33 -4.75
CA VAL A 121 9.19 -17.77 -5.99
C VAL A 121 8.87 -16.60 -6.91
N LEU A 122 8.28 -15.53 -6.36
CA LEU A 122 7.75 -14.40 -7.11
C LEU A 122 8.85 -13.63 -7.87
N ARG A 123 9.98 -13.32 -7.21
CA ARG A 123 10.99 -12.43 -7.80
C ARG A 123 11.71 -13.04 -9.00
N PRO A 124 12.21 -14.28 -8.95
CA PRO A 124 12.75 -14.93 -10.14
C PRO A 124 11.78 -14.94 -11.33
N LEU A 125 10.47 -15.15 -11.07
CA LEU A 125 9.46 -15.10 -12.14
C LEU A 125 9.28 -13.70 -12.73
N LEU A 126 9.26 -12.65 -11.90
CA LEU A 126 9.14 -11.27 -12.38
C LEU A 126 10.40 -10.81 -13.14
N ASP A 127 11.58 -11.12 -12.59
CA ASP A 127 12.85 -10.58 -13.07
C ASP A 127 13.44 -11.41 -14.23
N GLN A 128 13.37 -12.73 -14.11
CA GLN A 128 14.04 -13.67 -15.03
C GLN A 128 13.06 -14.45 -15.90
N GLY A 129 11.78 -14.50 -15.50
CA GLY A 129 10.74 -15.26 -16.19
C GLY A 129 10.76 -16.75 -15.88
N ASN A 130 11.58 -17.23 -14.94
CA ASN A 130 11.59 -18.62 -14.51
C ASN A 130 11.98 -18.77 -13.04
N VAL A 131 11.68 -19.93 -12.47
CA VAL A 131 11.95 -20.25 -11.07
C VAL A 131 12.22 -21.73 -10.88
N ALA A 132 13.12 -22.05 -9.97
CA ALA A 132 13.25 -23.35 -9.34
C ALA A 132 13.50 -23.12 -7.84
N PHE A 133 12.48 -23.31 -7.02
CA PHE A 133 12.51 -23.08 -5.57
C PHE A 133 11.91 -24.28 -4.83
N SER A 134 12.54 -24.66 -3.72
CA SER A 134 12.08 -25.75 -2.86
C SER A 134 12.34 -25.38 -1.40
N GLY A 135 11.32 -24.86 -0.73
CA GLY A 135 11.28 -24.54 0.70
C GLY A 135 10.28 -25.40 1.47
N GLN A 136 9.93 -24.95 2.67
CA GLN A 136 8.97 -25.61 3.56
C GLN A 136 7.52 -25.33 3.17
N GLN A 137 7.24 -24.11 2.70
CA GLN A 137 5.90 -23.63 2.34
C GLN A 137 5.63 -23.78 0.84
N TYR A 138 6.65 -23.64 -0.01
CA TYR A 138 6.52 -23.71 -1.46
C TYR A 138 7.58 -24.60 -2.10
N ARG A 139 7.14 -25.46 -3.03
CA ARG A 139 8.00 -26.21 -3.95
C ARG A 139 7.52 -25.98 -5.38
N VAL A 140 8.22 -25.10 -6.11
CA VAL A 140 7.77 -24.56 -7.40
C VAL A 140 8.92 -24.56 -8.40
N ALA A 141 8.69 -25.16 -9.56
CA ALA A 141 9.57 -25.05 -10.71
C ALA A 141 8.73 -24.73 -11.95
N GLY A 142 9.14 -23.72 -12.74
CA GLY A 142 8.40 -23.33 -13.93
C GLY A 142 8.91 -22.05 -14.58
N ALA A 143 8.33 -21.69 -15.72
CA ALA A 143 8.67 -20.51 -16.47
C ALA A 143 7.43 -19.80 -17.03
N LEU A 144 7.52 -18.48 -17.16
CA LEU A 144 6.53 -17.62 -17.80
C LEU A 144 7.05 -17.16 -19.15
N GLN A 145 6.26 -17.40 -20.19
CA GLN A 145 6.59 -17.01 -21.57
C GLN A 145 5.91 -15.69 -21.94
N ILE A 146 6.25 -14.63 -21.19
CA ILE A 146 5.75 -13.27 -21.46
C ILE A 146 6.86 -12.51 -22.21
N PRO A 147 6.62 -12.02 -23.45
CA PRO A 147 7.61 -11.23 -24.20
C PRO A 147 7.75 -9.81 -23.60
N ASP A 148 8.85 -9.13 -23.93
CA ASP A 148 9.08 -7.70 -23.62
C ASP A 148 8.79 -7.32 -22.15
N ARG A 149 9.16 -8.21 -21.21
CA ARG A 149 8.91 -7.99 -19.78
C ARG A 149 9.56 -6.69 -19.33
N LYS A 150 8.76 -5.82 -18.73
CA LYS A 150 9.23 -4.63 -18.04
C LYS A 150 9.44 -4.94 -16.55
N PRO A 151 10.45 -4.34 -15.89
CA PRO A 151 10.65 -4.50 -14.46
C PRO A 151 9.37 -4.15 -13.69
N CYS A 152 8.93 -5.01 -12.76
CA CYS A 152 7.72 -4.80 -11.98
C CYS A 152 8.10 -4.59 -10.51
N SER A 153 7.88 -3.39 -9.98
CA SER A 153 8.25 -3.10 -8.60
C SER A 153 7.34 -3.86 -7.63
N VAL A 154 7.92 -4.37 -6.54
CA VAL A 154 7.17 -5.08 -5.50
C VAL A 154 7.34 -4.39 -4.15
N LEU A 155 6.24 -3.91 -3.57
CA LEU A 155 6.18 -3.39 -2.20
C LEU A 155 5.49 -4.40 -1.28
N ILE A 156 5.90 -4.43 -0.01
CA ILE A 156 5.29 -5.33 1.00
C ILE A 156 4.59 -4.52 2.08
N SER A 157 3.40 -4.92 2.51
CA SER A 157 2.81 -4.41 3.75
C SER A 157 3.56 -4.99 4.97
N ALA A 158 4.59 -4.26 5.40
CA ALA A 158 5.50 -4.70 6.45
C ALA A 158 5.48 -3.73 7.62
N LEU A 159 5.04 -4.21 8.79
CA LEU A 159 4.98 -3.42 10.03
C LEU A 159 5.91 -3.97 11.12
N GLY A 160 6.04 -5.30 11.21
CA GLY A 160 6.87 -5.96 12.22
C GLY A 160 8.35 -6.02 11.83
N PRO A 161 9.29 -6.14 12.80
CA PRO A 161 10.73 -6.20 12.53
C PRO A 161 11.13 -7.25 11.48
N MET A 162 10.60 -8.47 11.59
CA MET A 162 10.92 -9.53 10.63
C MET A 162 10.40 -9.24 9.22
N MET A 163 9.20 -8.66 9.11
CA MET A 163 8.63 -8.28 7.82
C MET A 163 9.40 -7.12 7.18
N LEU A 164 9.84 -6.15 7.97
CA LEU A 164 10.68 -5.03 7.49
C LEU A 164 12.05 -5.52 7.03
N ARG A 165 12.62 -6.49 7.73
CA ARG A 165 13.86 -7.15 7.30
C ARG A 165 13.67 -7.86 5.96
N ILE A 166 12.61 -8.66 5.81
CA ILE A 166 12.27 -9.32 4.54
C ILE A 166 12.05 -8.28 3.43
N ALA A 167 11.33 -7.20 3.71
CA ALA A 167 11.09 -6.14 2.73
C ALA A 167 12.41 -5.49 2.26
N GLY A 168 13.32 -5.15 3.18
CA GLY A 168 14.63 -4.58 2.82
C GLY A 168 15.52 -5.56 2.05
N GLU A 169 15.50 -6.84 2.40
CA GLU A 169 16.33 -7.88 1.74
C GLU A 169 15.79 -8.29 0.36
N MET A 170 14.47 -8.28 0.16
CA MET A 170 13.85 -9.01 -0.96
C MET A 170 12.89 -8.17 -1.81
N ALA A 171 12.47 -6.98 -1.38
CA ALA A 171 11.49 -6.14 -2.07
C ALA A 171 12.08 -4.78 -2.45
N ASP A 172 11.31 -4.00 -3.21
CA ASP A 172 11.69 -2.63 -3.56
C ASP A 172 11.25 -1.63 -2.51
N GLY A 173 10.48 -2.08 -1.51
CA GLY A 173 10.10 -1.26 -0.38
C GLY A 173 8.92 -1.78 0.41
N THR A 174 8.31 -0.88 1.17
CA THR A 174 7.12 -1.15 1.97
C THR A 174 6.02 -0.12 1.73
N LEU A 175 4.77 -0.54 1.88
CA LEU A 175 3.60 0.33 1.91
C LEU A 175 2.87 0.10 3.24
N THR A 176 2.89 1.09 4.12
CA THR A 176 2.22 1.06 5.42
C THR A 176 0.83 1.66 5.33
N TRP A 177 -0.08 1.21 6.20
CA TRP A 177 -1.40 1.81 6.40
C TRP A 177 -1.58 2.12 7.88
N LEU A 178 -2.20 3.26 8.23
CA LEU A 178 -2.46 3.66 9.62
C LEU A 178 -1.23 3.55 10.54
N THR A 179 -0.06 3.91 10.01
CA THR A 179 1.19 3.92 10.76
C THR A 179 1.65 5.36 10.90
N GLY A 180 1.58 5.90 12.11
CA GLY A 180 1.84 7.31 12.38
C GLY A 180 3.32 7.70 12.19
N PRO A 181 3.60 9.01 12.18
CA PRO A 181 4.92 9.56 11.86
C PRO A 181 6.01 9.11 12.84
N LYS A 182 5.71 8.95 14.13
CA LYS A 182 6.71 8.53 15.13
C LYS A 182 7.22 7.12 14.83
N THR A 183 6.34 6.22 14.42
CA THR A 183 6.64 4.83 14.08
C THR A 183 7.31 4.76 12.72
N VAL A 184 6.88 5.56 11.75
CA VAL A 184 7.59 5.67 10.46
C VAL A 184 9.06 6.05 10.69
N ALA A 185 9.31 7.14 11.43
CA ALA A 185 10.63 7.68 11.69
C ALA A 185 11.53 6.74 12.52
N ASN A 186 11.01 6.20 13.61
CA ASN A 186 11.84 5.49 14.61
C ASN A 186 11.81 3.97 14.44
N HIS A 187 10.88 3.44 13.63
CA HIS A 187 10.70 2.00 13.49
C HIS A 187 10.76 1.49 12.06
N ILE A 188 9.98 2.06 11.14
CA ILE A 188 9.88 1.58 9.75
C ILE A 188 11.15 1.90 8.95
N VAL A 189 11.42 3.20 8.76
CA VAL A 189 12.52 3.72 7.93
C VAL A 189 13.88 3.16 8.34
N PRO A 190 14.31 3.21 9.61
CA PRO A 190 15.64 2.72 9.98
C PRO A 190 15.80 1.21 9.78
N ARG A 191 14.76 0.40 10.04
CA ARG A 191 14.86 -1.06 9.93
C ARG A 191 14.92 -1.54 8.49
N ILE A 192 14.05 -1.01 7.62
CA ILE A 192 14.03 -1.45 6.22
C ILE A 192 15.30 -0.99 5.48
N ASN A 193 15.80 0.22 5.77
CA ASN A 193 17.05 0.70 5.19
C ASN A 193 18.27 -0.08 5.69
N ALA A 194 18.32 -0.42 6.98
CA ALA A 194 19.40 -1.26 7.52
C ALA A 194 19.43 -2.63 6.84
N ALA A 195 18.27 -3.30 6.72
CA ALA A 195 18.17 -4.60 6.06
C ALA A 195 18.55 -4.54 4.57
N ALA A 196 18.12 -3.50 3.85
CA ALA A 196 18.51 -3.30 2.46
C ALA A 196 20.03 -3.08 2.31
N LYS A 197 20.62 -2.26 3.19
CA LYS A 197 22.07 -2.02 3.21
C LYS A 197 22.87 -3.29 3.50
N GLU A 198 22.45 -4.07 4.49
CA GLU A 198 23.08 -5.37 4.82
C GLU A 198 22.99 -6.37 3.67
N ALA A 199 21.90 -6.32 2.88
CA ALA A 199 21.71 -7.13 1.69
C ALA A 199 22.41 -6.57 0.43
N GLY A 200 23.11 -5.44 0.52
CA GLY A 200 23.75 -4.79 -0.63
C GLY A 200 22.77 -4.22 -1.66
N ARG A 201 21.55 -3.88 -1.24
CA ARG A 201 20.48 -3.35 -2.11
C ARG A 201 20.38 -1.82 -2.06
N PRO A 202 19.80 -1.19 -3.09
CA PRO A 202 19.44 0.23 -3.05
C PRO A 202 18.50 0.57 -1.89
N ALA A 203 18.43 1.85 -1.55
CA ALA A 203 17.49 2.33 -0.54
C ALA A 203 16.04 1.99 -0.96
N PRO A 204 15.25 1.34 -0.08
CA PRO A 204 13.89 0.93 -0.37
C PRO A 204 12.92 2.11 -0.42
N ARG A 205 11.84 1.98 -1.19
CA ARG A 205 10.66 2.85 -1.09
C ARG A 205 9.99 2.67 0.26
N VAL A 206 9.58 3.78 0.86
CA VAL A 206 8.77 3.81 2.08
C VAL A 206 7.49 4.58 1.77
N GLY A 207 6.45 3.82 1.39
CA GLY A 207 5.11 4.34 1.18
C GLY A 207 4.34 4.43 2.49
N VAL A 208 3.80 5.63 2.75
CA VAL A 208 3.00 5.93 3.94
C VAL A 208 1.58 6.24 3.48
N ALA A 209 0.65 5.31 3.70
CA ALA A 209 -0.77 5.53 3.46
C ALA A 209 -1.47 5.89 4.77
N LEU A 210 -2.11 7.05 4.80
CA LEU A 210 -2.85 7.55 5.97
C LEU A 210 -4.19 8.18 5.55
N PRO A 211 -5.22 8.11 6.42
CA PRO A 211 -6.39 8.95 6.30
C PRO A 211 -6.03 10.43 6.41
N VAL A 212 -6.67 11.26 5.59
CA VAL A 212 -6.47 12.71 5.59
C VAL A 212 -7.83 13.40 5.59
N ALA A 213 -7.98 14.44 6.41
CA ALA A 213 -9.13 15.33 6.35
C ALA A 213 -8.73 16.77 6.65
N VAL A 214 -9.05 17.69 5.75
CA VAL A 214 -8.99 19.13 6.03
C VAL A 214 -10.27 19.53 6.74
N THR A 215 -10.16 20.02 7.97
CA THR A 215 -11.29 20.39 8.83
C THR A 215 -10.86 21.39 9.90
N ASP A 216 -11.79 22.24 10.33
CA ASP A 216 -11.61 23.12 11.48
C ASP A 216 -11.98 22.42 12.81
N ASP A 217 -12.62 21.25 12.74
CA ASP A 217 -12.94 20.38 13.88
C ASP A 217 -12.15 19.06 13.81
N VAL A 218 -10.93 19.11 14.35
CA VAL A 218 -10.05 17.93 14.42
C VAL A 218 -10.64 16.84 15.32
N ALA A 219 -11.40 17.20 16.37
CA ALA A 219 -11.98 16.21 17.27
C ALA A 219 -13.03 15.35 16.54
N ALA A 220 -13.92 15.99 15.77
CA ALA A 220 -14.88 15.31 14.92
C ALA A 220 -14.21 14.41 13.86
N ALA A 221 -13.12 14.87 13.22
CA ALA A 221 -12.37 14.03 12.29
C ALA A 221 -11.79 12.77 12.96
N ARG A 222 -11.26 12.90 14.19
CA ARG A 222 -10.75 11.76 14.96
C ARG A 222 -11.85 10.78 15.33
N GLU A 223 -13.01 11.28 15.74
CA GLU A 223 -14.18 10.44 16.04
C GLU A 223 -14.65 9.68 14.79
N ALA A 224 -14.82 10.38 13.66
CA ALA A 224 -15.19 9.77 12.39
C ALA A 224 -14.18 8.70 11.96
N ALA A 225 -12.87 8.99 12.06
CA ALA A 225 -11.82 8.02 11.78
C ALA A 225 -11.84 6.82 12.73
N ASN A 226 -12.09 7.02 14.03
CA ASN A 226 -12.23 5.92 14.98
C ASN A 226 -13.40 5.00 14.63
N GLY A 227 -14.50 5.53 14.08
CA GLY A 227 -15.61 4.73 13.56
C GLY A 227 -15.25 3.99 12.27
N LEU A 228 -14.80 4.71 11.25
CA LEU A 228 -14.50 4.16 9.92
C LEU A 228 -13.39 3.11 9.92
N PHE A 229 -12.39 3.28 10.78
CA PHE A 229 -11.21 2.41 10.81
C PHE A 229 -11.11 1.53 12.06
N VAL A 230 -12.19 1.43 12.85
CA VAL A 230 -12.20 0.73 14.15
C VAL A 230 -11.55 -0.66 14.10
N MET A 231 -11.80 -1.40 13.02
CA MET A 231 -11.27 -2.75 12.82
C MET A 231 -9.74 -2.79 12.89
N TYR A 232 -9.05 -1.78 12.34
CA TYR A 232 -7.60 -1.70 12.38
C TYR A 232 -7.06 -1.53 13.81
N GLY A 233 -7.82 -0.88 14.70
CA GLY A 233 -7.49 -0.81 16.11
C GLY A 233 -7.50 -2.17 16.83
N GLN A 234 -8.21 -3.17 16.29
CA GLN A 234 -8.35 -4.50 16.88
C GLN A 234 -7.37 -5.53 16.29
N LEU A 235 -6.81 -5.24 15.12
CA LEU A 235 -5.88 -6.14 14.44
C LEU A 235 -4.48 -6.07 15.08
N PRO A 236 -3.90 -7.19 15.56
CA PRO A 236 -2.67 -7.17 16.36
C PRO A 236 -1.45 -6.50 15.70
N ASN A 237 -1.34 -6.54 14.37
CA ASN A 237 -0.26 -5.89 13.64
C ASN A 237 -0.38 -4.35 13.64
N TYR A 238 -1.60 -3.82 13.49
CA TYR A 238 -1.85 -2.38 13.51
C TYR A 238 -1.92 -1.82 14.94
N ARG A 239 -2.54 -2.56 15.88
CA ARG A 239 -2.53 -2.21 17.30
C ARG A 239 -1.13 -1.94 17.83
N ARG A 240 -0.16 -2.80 17.49
CA ARG A 240 1.26 -2.60 17.84
C ARG A 240 1.90 -1.34 17.27
N MET A 241 1.43 -0.84 16.12
CA MET A 241 1.88 0.43 15.55
C MET A 241 1.24 1.59 16.30
N LEU A 242 -0.07 1.54 16.56
CA LEU A 242 -0.78 2.53 17.37
C LEU A 242 -0.18 2.65 18.79
N ASP A 243 0.22 1.53 19.41
CA ASP A 243 0.90 1.53 20.71
C ASP A 243 2.24 2.28 20.68
N ARG A 244 2.97 2.22 19.55
CA ARG A 244 4.24 2.96 19.38
C ARG A 244 4.02 4.45 19.25
N GLU A 245 2.89 4.84 18.66
CA GLU A 245 2.42 6.23 18.61
C GLU A 245 1.94 6.72 19.99
N GLY A 246 1.52 5.81 20.89
CA GLY A 246 0.77 6.18 22.08
C GLY A 246 -0.69 6.52 21.77
N ALA A 247 -1.19 6.06 20.63
CA ALA A 247 -2.56 6.29 20.15
C ALA A 247 -3.54 5.36 20.86
N ALA A 248 -4.71 5.87 21.28
CA ALA A 248 -5.81 5.04 21.76
C ALA A 248 -6.49 4.32 20.58
N GLY A 249 -6.64 5.00 19.44
CA GLY A 249 -7.29 4.46 18.25
C GLY A 249 -6.74 4.99 16.93
N PRO A 250 -7.27 4.51 15.79
CA PRO A 250 -6.88 4.98 14.46
C PRO A 250 -7.01 6.49 14.26
N GLY A 251 -7.98 7.13 14.92
CA GLY A 251 -8.18 8.58 14.85
C GLY A 251 -6.97 9.38 15.33
N ASP A 252 -6.16 8.85 16.25
CA ASP A 252 -5.02 9.60 16.80
C ASP A 252 -3.83 9.68 15.84
N VAL A 253 -3.84 8.93 14.73
CA VAL A 253 -2.74 8.86 13.76
C VAL A 253 -3.11 9.38 12.37
N ILE A 254 -4.33 9.89 12.19
CA ILE A 254 -4.73 10.53 10.93
C ILE A 254 -4.02 11.86 10.73
N ILE A 255 -3.97 12.33 9.49
CA ILE A 255 -3.62 13.71 9.18
C ILE A 255 -4.90 14.54 9.20
N ALA A 256 -5.02 15.49 10.12
CA ALA A 256 -6.17 16.39 10.18
C ALA A 256 -5.85 17.79 10.67
N GLY A 257 -6.66 18.76 10.28
CA GLY A 257 -6.55 20.18 10.63
C GLY A 257 -6.91 21.08 9.46
N ASP A 258 -6.66 22.38 9.60
CA ASP A 258 -6.75 23.32 8.48
C ASP A 258 -5.76 22.96 7.34
N GLU A 259 -5.89 23.63 6.21
CA GLU A 259 -5.06 23.39 5.02
C GLU A 259 -3.56 23.44 5.33
N ALA A 260 -3.15 24.42 6.14
CA ALA A 260 -1.75 24.63 6.48
C ALA A 260 -1.24 23.55 7.43
N ALA A 261 -2.06 23.08 8.37
CA ALA A 261 -1.75 21.99 9.29
C ALA A 261 -1.63 20.66 8.55
N VAL A 262 -2.53 20.38 7.59
CA VAL A 262 -2.46 19.19 6.74
C VAL A 262 -1.21 19.22 5.87
N GLU A 263 -0.91 20.34 5.21
CA GLU A 263 0.33 20.50 4.43
C GLU A 263 1.59 20.26 5.28
N ARG A 264 1.68 20.88 6.47
CA ARG A 264 2.82 20.69 7.38
C ARG A 264 3.00 19.23 7.79
N GLN A 265 1.91 18.55 8.12
CA GLN A 265 1.95 17.13 8.52
C GLN A 265 2.39 16.23 7.38
N ILE A 266 1.93 16.46 6.15
CA ILE A 266 2.36 15.68 4.97
C ILE A 266 3.83 15.94 4.66
N ARG A 267 4.29 17.20 4.70
CA ARG A 267 5.72 17.54 4.51
C ARG A 267 6.62 16.86 5.53
N ALA A 268 6.20 16.82 6.80
CA ALA A 268 6.95 16.16 7.86
C ALA A 268 7.17 14.66 7.60
N LEU A 269 6.31 13.99 6.80
CA LEU A 269 6.54 12.60 6.41
C LEU A 269 7.75 12.45 5.46
N ALA A 270 7.97 13.41 4.56
CA ALA A 270 9.14 13.41 3.69
C ALA A 270 10.43 13.57 4.51
N ASP A 271 10.42 14.48 5.49
CA ASP A 271 11.57 14.77 6.36
C ASP A 271 12.02 13.56 7.18
N ILE A 272 11.10 12.63 7.49
CA ILE A 272 11.40 11.40 8.22
C ILE A 272 11.70 10.19 7.31
N GLY A 273 11.83 10.41 6.00
CA GLY A 273 12.26 9.39 5.04
C GLY A 273 11.15 8.64 4.33
N ALA A 274 9.90 9.13 4.35
CA ALA A 274 8.87 8.61 3.44
C ALA A 274 9.20 9.01 1.99
N THR A 275 9.12 8.05 1.08
CA THR A 275 9.37 8.29 -0.36
C THR A 275 8.08 8.53 -1.13
N ASP A 276 6.97 7.99 -0.61
CA ASP A 276 5.64 8.08 -1.20
C ASP A 276 4.63 8.36 -0.07
N PHE A 277 3.80 9.38 -0.25
CA PHE A 277 2.62 9.60 0.58
C PHE A 277 1.37 9.23 -0.21
N VAL A 278 0.53 8.36 0.35
CA VAL A 278 -0.70 7.87 -0.29
C VAL A 278 -1.90 8.30 0.54
N ALA A 279 -2.59 9.34 0.09
CA ALA A 279 -3.71 9.91 0.82
C ALA A 279 -4.97 9.06 0.68
N TRP A 280 -5.70 8.88 1.78
CA TRP A 280 -7.10 8.48 1.75
C TRP A 280 -7.96 9.60 2.33
N ALA A 281 -8.52 10.43 1.46
CA ALA A 281 -9.45 11.48 1.86
C ALA A 281 -10.78 10.85 2.30
N PHE A 282 -11.34 11.31 3.41
CA PHE A 282 -12.56 10.75 3.98
C PHE A 282 -13.52 11.86 4.43
N PRO A 283 -14.83 11.58 4.47
CA PRO A 283 -15.82 12.59 4.78
C PRO A 283 -15.77 12.94 6.28
N VAL A 284 -15.79 14.24 6.57
CA VAL A 284 -15.87 14.81 7.92
C VAL A 284 -16.90 15.93 7.93
N GLY A 285 -17.62 16.09 9.05
CA GLY A 285 -18.63 17.13 9.20
C GLY A 285 -19.93 16.85 8.45
N GLU A 286 -20.78 17.88 8.37
CA GLU A 286 -22.12 17.77 7.77
C GLU A 286 -22.09 17.60 6.24
N ASP A 287 -21.13 18.26 5.57
CA ASP A 287 -20.91 18.15 4.12
C ASP A 287 -19.64 17.33 3.81
N GLY A 288 -19.80 16.00 3.94
CA GLY A 288 -18.73 15.03 3.68
C GLY A 288 -18.08 15.16 2.30
N PRO A 289 -18.86 15.27 1.19
CA PRO A 289 -18.31 15.50 -0.14
C PRO A 289 -17.45 16.76 -0.25
N ALA A 290 -17.93 17.91 0.25
CA ALA A 290 -17.14 19.14 0.22
C ALA A 290 -15.85 19.03 1.05
N SER A 291 -15.88 18.32 2.19
CA SER A 291 -14.69 18.04 3.00
C SER A 291 -13.66 17.19 2.23
N ILE A 292 -14.10 16.21 1.45
CA ILE A 292 -13.21 15.41 0.60
C ILE A 292 -12.57 16.28 -0.48
N ASP A 293 -13.36 17.10 -1.18
CA ASP A 293 -12.86 17.97 -2.24
C ASP A 293 -11.84 18.99 -1.70
N ARG A 294 -12.13 19.62 -0.55
CA ARG A 294 -11.20 20.52 0.16
C ARG A 294 -9.89 19.80 0.51
N THR A 295 -9.99 18.57 0.99
CA THR A 295 -8.82 17.74 1.31
C THR A 295 -7.99 17.41 0.07
N LEU A 296 -8.63 16.94 -0.99
CA LEU A 296 -7.96 16.60 -2.24
C LEU A 296 -7.29 17.82 -2.90
N ALA A 297 -7.88 19.02 -2.76
CA ALA A 297 -7.26 20.25 -3.23
C ALA A 297 -5.92 20.55 -2.54
N VAL A 298 -5.83 20.36 -1.22
CA VAL A 298 -4.57 20.51 -0.47
C VAL A 298 -3.55 19.47 -0.90
N VAL A 299 -3.94 18.19 -0.93
CA VAL A 299 -3.02 17.10 -1.30
C VAL A 299 -2.51 17.30 -2.73
N LYS A 300 -3.38 17.67 -3.67
CA LYS A 300 -3.01 18.01 -5.05
C LYS A 300 -2.01 19.17 -5.11
N GLY A 301 -2.18 20.17 -4.24
CA GLY A 301 -1.30 21.32 -4.12
C GLY A 301 0.16 20.99 -3.79
N LEU A 302 0.44 19.78 -3.29
CA LEU A 302 1.78 19.33 -2.89
C LEU A 302 2.55 18.56 -3.98
N ILE A 303 1.87 18.14 -5.05
CA ILE A 303 2.46 17.37 -6.15
C ILE A 303 3.64 18.17 -6.76
N GLY A 304 4.81 17.54 -6.83
CA GLY A 304 6.04 18.15 -7.36
C GLY A 304 6.67 19.25 -6.48
N LYS A 305 6.15 19.50 -5.27
CA LYS A 305 6.66 20.55 -4.34
C LYS A 305 7.35 19.99 -3.10
N ILE A 306 7.25 18.68 -2.87
CA ILE A 306 7.77 17.98 -1.68
C ILE A 306 8.51 16.71 -2.08
#